data_AF-A0A1R3KCE3-F1
#
_entry.id   AF-A0A1R3KCE3-F1
#
_cell.length_a   1.000
_cell.length_b   1.000
_cell.length_c   1.000
_cell.angle_alpha   90.00
_cell.angle_beta   90.00
_cell.angle_gamma   90.00
#
_symmetry.space_group_name_H-M   'P 1'
#
loop_
_entity.id
_entity.type
_entity.pdbx_description
1 polymer ?
#
loop_
_entity_poly.entity_id
_entity_poly.type
_entity_poly.pdbx_seq_one_letter_code
_entity_poly.pdbx_strand_id
1 'polypeptide(L)'
;MFTLGTAAVLPFYTLMVFAPKAELTKKTMESSIPYVVLGLVYSYLLYLSWTPDTLRLMFASKYWLPELSGMAKMFSSELTLSSAWIHLLAVDLFAARQVFYDGLKNQVETRHSVSLCLLFCPIGILTHFVTKALTSAGNSRHKVH
;
A
#
# COMPACT_ATOMS: atom_id res chain seq x y z
N MET A 1 16.80 3.97 5.31
CA MET A 1 15.87 3.10 4.55
C MET A 1 14.45 3.66 4.52
N PHE A 2 13.94 4.17 5.64
CA PHE A 2 12.64 4.88 5.71
C PHE A 2 12.43 5.94 4.61
N THR A 3 13.30 6.95 4.52
CA THR A 3 13.19 8.02 3.51
C THR A 3 13.31 7.50 2.09
N LEU A 4 14.16 6.48 1.87
CA LEU A 4 14.37 5.88 0.56
C LEU A 4 13.11 5.15 0.09
N GLY A 5 12.45 4.40 0.98
CA GLY A 5 11.17 3.74 0.69
C GLY A 5 10.08 4.74 0.34
N THR A 6 9.94 5.81 1.13
CA THR A 6 8.97 6.88 0.86
C THR A 6 9.28 7.59 -0.47
N ALA A 7 10.54 7.96 -0.70
CA ALA A 7 10.98 8.61 -1.94
C ALA A 7 10.80 7.70 -3.17
N ALA A 8 10.90 6.37 -3.01
CA ALA A 8 10.68 5.43 -4.10
C ALA A 8 9.21 5.36 -4.52
N VAL A 9 8.25 5.45 -3.58
CA VAL A 9 6.82 5.37 -3.90
C VAL A 9 6.24 6.69 -4.40
N LEU A 10 6.73 7.83 -3.94
CA LEU A 10 6.26 9.18 -4.28
C LEU A 10 6.11 9.46 -5.79
N PRO A 11 7.09 9.11 -6.66
CA PRO A 11 6.97 9.26 -8.11
C PRO A 11 5.77 8.51 -8.71
N PHE A 12 5.47 7.32 -8.20
CA PHE A 12 4.32 6.54 -8.69
C PHE A 12 2.99 7.20 -8.30
N TYR A 13 2.88 7.68 -7.06
CA TYR A 13 1.66 8.37 -6.60
C TYR A 13 1.48 9.73 -7.27
N THR A 14 2.54 10.50 -7.46
CA THR A 14 2.46 11.78 -8.18
C THR A 14 2.00 11.58 -9.63
N LEU A 15 2.48 10.54 -10.31
CA LEU A 15 1.97 10.17 -11.65
C LEU A 15 0.49 9.77 -11.63
N MET A 16 0.06 8.96 -10.66
CA MET A 16 -1.36 8.59 -10.52
C MET A 16 -2.28 9.80 -10.25
N VAL A 17 -1.85 10.76 -9.43
CA VAL A 17 -2.68 11.90 -9.01
C VAL A 17 -2.69 13.02 -10.05
N PHE A 18 -1.54 13.36 -10.64
CA PHE A 18 -1.44 14.47 -11.61
C PHE A 18 -1.75 14.04 -13.04
N ALA A 19 -1.41 12.80 -13.42
CA ALA A 19 -1.54 12.33 -14.78
C ALA A 19 -2.19 10.93 -14.86
N PRO A 20 -3.41 10.72 -14.33
CA PRO A 20 -4.06 9.40 -14.29
C PRO A 20 -4.36 8.83 -15.68
N LYS A 21 -4.53 9.67 -16.71
CA LYS A 21 -4.85 9.23 -18.08
C LYS A 21 -3.61 9.07 -18.97
N ALA A 22 -2.41 9.41 -18.48
CA ALA A 22 -1.20 9.33 -19.28
C ALA A 22 -0.78 7.88 -19.55
N GLU A 23 -0.27 7.62 -20.75
CA GLU A 23 0.22 6.31 -21.16
C GLU A 23 1.42 5.86 -20.32
N LEU A 24 2.26 6.80 -19.87
CA LEU A 24 3.34 6.55 -18.92
C LEU A 24 2.83 6.01 -17.59
N THR A 25 1.76 6.60 -17.03
CA THR A 25 1.16 6.13 -15.77
C THR A 25 0.61 4.73 -15.94
N LYS A 26 -0.11 4.46 -17.04
CA LYS A 26 -0.62 3.11 -17.34
C LYS A 26 0.50 2.08 -17.49
N LYS A 27 1.52 2.38 -18.30
CA LYS A 27 2.67 1.47 -18.51
C LYS A 27 3.45 1.20 -17.23
N THR A 28 3.62 2.23 -16.40
CA THR A 28 4.28 2.10 -15.10
C THR A 28 3.44 1.26 -14.14
N MET A 29 2.12 1.41 -14.17
CA MET A 29 1.19 0.61 -13.37
C MET A 29 0.96 -0.80 -13.90
N GLU A 30 1.17 -1.06 -15.18
CA GLU A 30 1.19 -2.42 -15.74
C GLU A 30 2.45 -3.18 -15.34
N SER A 31 3.55 -2.46 -15.19
CA SER A 31 4.83 -3.04 -14.79
C SER A 31 4.79 -3.57 -13.35
N SER A 32 5.18 -4.84 -13.19
CA SER A 32 5.36 -5.46 -11.87
C SER A 32 6.72 -5.13 -11.24
N ILE A 33 7.62 -4.45 -11.97
CA ILE A 33 9.00 -4.18 -11.55
C ILE A 33 9.09 -3.43 -10.20
N PRO A 34 8.32 -2.35 -9.96
CA PRO A 34 8.40 -1.60 -8.69
C PRO A 34 8.07 -2.47 -7.48
N TYR A 35 7.10 -3.38 -7.62
CA TYR A 35 6.68 -4.31 -6.56
C TYR A 35 7.73 -5.38 -6.28
N VAL A 36 8.37 -5.90 -7.32
CA VAL A 36 9.46 -6.89 -7.17
C VAL A 36 10.64 -6.25 -6.44
N VAL A 37 11.01 -5.02 -6.82
CA VAL A 37 12.10 -4.30 -6.14
C VAL A 37 11.76 -4.00 -4.68
N LEU A 38 10.56 -3.48 -4.39
CA LEU A 38 10.10 -3.24 -3.01
C LEU A 38 10.05 -4.53 -2.19
N GLY A 39 9.58 -5.63 -2.79
CA GLY A 39 9.55 -6.95 -2.17
C GLY A 39 10.94 -7.48 -1.82
N LEU A 40 11.91 -7.35 -2.74
CA LEU A 40 13.30 -7.74 -2.48
C LEU A 40 13.94 -6.93 -1.37
N VAL A 41 13.74 -5.61 -1.36
CA VAL A 41 14.24 -4.72 -0.29
C VAL A 41 13.60 -5.08 1.05
N TYR A 42 12.29 -5.34 1.07
CA TYR A 42 11.59 -5.82 2.27
C TYR A 42 12.15 -7.15 2.76
N SER A 43 12.28 -8.16 1.89
CA SER A 43 12.81 -9.47 2.26
C SER A 43 14.22 -9.39 2.83
N TYR A 44 15.07 -8.52 2.25
CA TYR A 44 16.42 -8.28 2.75
C TYR A 44 16.41 -7.65 4.15
N LEU A 45 15.60 -6.62 4.38
CA LEU A 45 15.49 -5.98 5.70
C LEU A 45 14.85 -6.90 6.74
N LEU A 46 13.86 -7.71 6.34
CA LEU A 46 13.25 -8.71 7.19
C LEU A 46 14.27 -9.76 7.63
N TYR A 47 15.09 -10.25 6.70
CA TYR A 47 16.17 -11.19 7.01
C TYR A 47 17.16 -10.62 8.02
N LEU A 48 17.58 -9.36 7.84
CA LEU A 48 18.48 -8.69 8.79
C LEU A 48 17.82 -8.44 10.15
N SER A 49 16.50 -8.20 10.17
CA SER A 49 15.73 -7.94 11.39
C SER A 49 15.41 -9.20 12.18
N TRP A 50 15.42 -10.37 11.54
CA TRP A 50 15.14 -11.66 12.15
C TRP A 50 16.41 -12.28 12.71
N THR A 51 16.76 -11.86 13.93
CA THR A 51 17.82 -12.51 14.71
C THR A 51 17.24 -13.62 15.61
N PRO A 52 18.03 -14.63 16.01
CA PRO A 52 17.58 -15.69 16.92
C PRO A 52 17.01 -15.13 18.24
N ASP A 53 17.57 -14.02 18.72
CA ASP A 53 17.11 -13.33 19.92
C ASP A 53 15.76 -12.63 19.74
N THR A 54 15.52 -11.98 18.60
CA THR A 54 14.23 -11.33 18.33
C THR A 54 13.12 -12.35 18.09
N LEU A 55 13.43 -13.47 17.42
CA LEU A 55 12.49 -14.58 17.26
C LEU A 55 12.12 -15.22 18.60
N ARG A 56 13.10 -15.43 19.50
CA ARG A 56 12.82 -15.91 20.86
C ARG A 56 11.99 -14.94 21.67
N LEU A 57 12.21 -13.63 21.52
CA LEU A 57 11.43 -12.60 22.20
C LEU A 57 9.99 -12.49 21.66
N MET A 58 9.81 -12.66 20.35
CA MET A 58 8.49 -12.59 19.72
C MET A 58 7.65 -13.84 20.03
N PHE A 59 8.25 -15.01 20.04
CA PHE A 59 7.58 -16.30 20.23
C PHE A 59 7.87 -16.96 21.58
N ALA A 60 8.19 -16.18 22.61
CA ALA A 60 8.54 -16.69 23.95
C ALA A 60 7.40 -17.46 24.64
N SER A 61 6.17 -17.31 24.17
CA SER A 61 4.99 -17.90 24.80
C SER A 61 4.90 -19.41 24.59
N LYS A 62 4.28 -20.11 25.54
CA LYS A 62 4.07 -21.57 25.54
C LYS A 62 3.35 -22.11 24.28
N TYR A 63 2.72 -21.23 23.51
CA TYR A 63 1.94 -21.53 22.30
C TYR A 63 2.53 -20.92 21.02
N TRP A 64 3.75 -20.37 21.04
CA TRP A 64 4.33 -19.66 19.88
C TRP A 64 3.43 -18.53 19.36
N LEU A 65 2.70 -17.87 20.26
CA LEU A 65 1.94 -16.68 19.94
C LEU A 65 2.83 -15.45 20.05
N PRO A 66 2.77 -14.51 19.07
CA PRO A 66 3.42 -13.22 19.17
C PRO A 66 2.94 -12.47 20.42
N GLU A 67 3.83 -12.22 21.38
CA GLU A 67 3.48 -11.37 22.52
C GLU A 67 3.55 -9.89 22.10
N LEU A 68 2.56 -9.10 22.55
CA LEU A 68 2.50 -7.66 22.26
C LEU A 68 3.77 -6.93 22.76
N SER A 69 4.28 -7.33 23.92
CA SER A 69 5.52 -6.82 24.53
C SER A 69 6.74 -7.13 23.66
N GLY A 70 6.84 -8.36 23.14
CA GLY A 70 7.91 -8.79 22.22
C GLY A 70 7.87 -8.01 20.92
N MET A 71 6.68 -7.85 20.33
CA MET A 71 6.49 -7.05 19.12
C MET A 71 6.86 -5.57 19.36
N ALA A 72 6.35 -4.94 20.43
CA ALA A 72 6.67 -3.56 20.75
C ALA A 72 8.19 -3.32 20.89
N LYS A 73 8.91 -4.28 21.50
CA LYS A 73 10.36 -4.23 21.63
C LYS A 73 11.08 -4.38 20.28
N MET A 74 10.59 -5.22 19.38
CA MET A 74 11.12 -5.33 18.01
C MET A 74 10.89 -4.05 17.21
N PHE A 75 9.70 -3.45 17.29
CA PHE A 75 9.36 -2.19 16.64
C PHE A 75 10.11 -0.97 17.19
N SER A 76 10.72 -1.09 18.37
CA SER A 76 11.61 -0.06 18.93
C SER A 76 12.95 0.02 18.20
N SER A 77 13.31 -1.00 17.41
CA SER A 77 14.51 -1.00 16.57
C SER A 77 14.23 -0.33 15.22
N GLU A 78 15.09 0.63 14.84
CA GLU A 78 14.98 1.36 13.58
C GLU A 78 14.94 0.45 12.34
N LEU A 79 15.63 -0.70 12.40
CA LEU A 79 15.70 -1.65 11.30
C LEU A 79 14.36 -2.37 11.09
N THR A 80 13.77 -2.90 12.16
CA THR A 80 12.44 -3.55 12.14
C THR A 80 11.37 -2.56 11.72
N LEU A 81 11.40 -1.35 12.27
CA LEU A 81 10.45 -0.28 11.95
C LEU A 81 10.54 0.10 10.47
N SER A 82 11.76 0.23 9.93
CA SER A 82 11.98 0.48 8.50
C SER A 82 11.45 -0.65 7.62
N SER A 83 11.62 -1.91 8.04
CA SER A 83 11.09 -3.08 7.33
C SER A 83 9.55 -3.07 7.29
N ALA A 84 8.91 -2.85 8.45
CA ALA A 84 7.46 -2.74 8.55
C ALA A 84 6.90 -1.56 7.75
N TRP A 85 7.63 -0.44 7.72
CA TRP A 85 7.26 0.73 6.90
C TRP A 85 7.28 0.41 5.41
N ILE A 86 8.34 -0.25 4.91
CA ILE A 86 8.43 -0.64 3.49
C ILE A 86 7.35 -1.68 3.15
N HIS A 87 7.05 -2.59 4.06
CA HIS A 87 5.93 -3.52 3.91
C HIS A 87 4.60 -2.79 3.72
N LEU A 88 4.32 -1.80 4.58
CA LEU A 88 3.12 -0.98 4.51
C LEU A 88 3.05 -0.20 3.18
N LEU A 89 4.13 0.50 2.80
CA LEU A 89 4.20 1.22 1.53
C LEU A 89 4.01 0.33 0.30
N ALA A 90 4.51 -0.92 0.34
CA ALA A 90 4.34 -1.86 -0.76
C ALA A 90 2.88 -2.32 -0.91
N VAL A 91 2.20 -2.59 0.21
CA VAL A 91 0.78 -2.96 0.23
C VAL A 91 -0.09 -1.79 -0.20
N ASP A 92 0.21 -0.58 0.27
CA ASP A 92 -0.51 0.64 -0.08
C ASP A 92 -0.40 0.95 -1.58
N LEU A 93 0.80 0.80 -2.16
CA LEU A 93 1.02 0.98 -3.60
C LEU A 93 0.28 -0.09 -4.42
N PHE A 94 0.17 -1.30 -3.90
CA PHE A 94 -0.58 -2.39 -4.55
C PHE A 94 -2.08 -2.12 -4.53
N ALA A 95 -2.61 -1.68 -3.38
CA ALA A 95 -4.01 -1.28 -3.26
C ALA A 95 -4.35 -0.07 -4.14
N ALA A 96 -3.48 0.95 -4.17
CA ALA A 96 -3.64 2.12 -5.04
C ALA A 96 -3.70 1.72 -6.52
N ARG A 97 -2.88 0.74 -6.96
CA ARG A 97 -2.94 0.18 -8.31
C ARG A 97 -4.28 -0.50 -8.61
N GLN A 98 -4.78 -1.31 -7.69
CA GLN A 98 -6.10 -1.97 -7.82
C GLN A 98 -7.22 -0.94 -7.97
N VAL A 99 -7.22 0.07 -7.10
CA VAL A 99 -8.16 1.21 -7.15
C VAL A 99 -8.03 1.97 -8.47
N PHE A 100 -6.81 2.19 -8.94
CA PHE A 100 -6.54 2.87 -10.21
C PHE A 100 -7.11 2.09 -11.42
N TYR A 101 -6.91 0.78 -11.49
CA TYR A 101 -7.49 -0.04 -12.56
C TYR A 101 -9.02 -0.08 -12.51
N ASP A 102 -9.60 -0.23 -11.32
CA ASP A 102 -11.05 -0.25 -11.18
C ASP A 102 -11.66 1.12 -11.50
N GLY A 103 -11.00 2.22 -11.14
CA GLY A 103 -11.45 3.56 -11.51
C GLY A 103 -11.30 3.86 -13.00
N LEU A 104 -10.25 3.35 -13.67
CA LEU A 104 -10.12 3.46 -15.13
C LEU A 104 -11.23 2.69 -15.85
N LYS A 105 -11.60 1.50 -15.35
CA LYS A 105 -12.69 0.68 -15.90
C LYS A 105 -14.07 1.30 -15.71
N ASN A 106 -14.30 1.94 -14.55
CA ASN A 106 -15.61 2.52 -14.21
C ASN A 106 -15.71 4.04 -14.47
N GLN A 107 -14.67 4.68 -15.04
CA GLN A 107 -14.59 6.14 -15.26
C GLN A 107 -14.85 6.97 -13.99
N VAL A 108 -14.35 6.50 -12.84
CA VAL A 108 -14.51 7.17 -11.54
C VAL A 108 -13.25 8.00 -11.24
N GLU A 109 -13.44 9.17 -10.63
CA GLU A 109 -12.33 10.02 -10.16
C GLU A 109 -11.52 9.31 -9.05
N THR A 110 -10.34 8.82 -9.38
CA THR A 110 -9.47 8.03 -8.48
C THR A 110 -8.52 8.88 -7.64
N ARG A 111 -8.42 10.18 -7.90
CA ARG A 111 -7.38 11.07 -7.34
C ARG A 111 -7.46 11.14 -5.81
N HIS A 112 -8.67 11.21 -5.27
CA HIS A 112 -8.93 11.26 -3.82
C HIS A 112 -8.67 9.90 -3.15
N SER A 113 -9.14 8.81 -3.75
CA SER A 113 -8.96 7.45 -3.23
C SER A 113 -7.51 6.99 -3.24
N VAL A 114 -6.75 7.32 -4.30
CA VAL A 114 -5.32 7.02 -4.40
C VAL A 114 -4.51 7.80 -3.36
N SER A 115 -4.84 9.07 -3.13
CA SER A 115 -4.20 9.88 -2.09
C SER A 115 -4.49 9.34 -0.69
N LEU A 116 -5.71 8.85 -0.45
CA LEU A 116 -6.08 8.21 0.81
C LEU A 116 -5.44 6.82 0.96
N CYS A 117 -5.21 6.08 -0.13
CA CYS A 117 -4.50 4.80 -0.08
C CYS A 117 -3.04 4.93 0.36
N LEU A 118 -2.39 6.07 0.10
CA LEU A 118 -1.01 6.35 0.56
C LEU A 118 -0.92 6.50 2.09
N LEU A 119 -1.97 7.02 2.72
CA LEU A 119 -1.96 7.38 4.15
C LEU A 119 -2.70 6.34 5.00
N PHE A 120 -3.81 5.81 4.47
CA PHE A 120 -4.71 4.89 5.14
C PHE A 120 -5.32 3.94 4.10
N CYS A 121 -4.58 2.92 3.68
CA CYS A 121 -5.00 1.95 2.67
C CYS A 121 -6.46 1.42 2.83
N PRO A 122 -6.92 0.99 4.03
CA PRO A 122 -8.30 0.54 4.21
C PRO A 122 -9.34 1.65 3.96
N ILE A 123 -9.02 2.89 4.37
CA ILE A 123 -9.89 4.05 4.17
C ILE A 123 -9.94 4.40 2.68
N GLY A 124 -8.80 4.38 1.98
CA GLY A 124 -8.73 4.65 0.54
C GLY A 124 -9.57 3.67 -0.29
N ILE A 125 -9.53 2.38 0.04
CA ILE A 125 -10.40 1.36 -0.59
C ILE A 125 -11.87 1.64 -0.30
N LEU A 126 -12.21 1.94 0.96
CA LEU A 126 -13.59 2.22 1.35
C LEU A 126 -14.14 3.45 0.64
N THR A 127 -13.36 4.54 0.56
CA THR A 127 -13.73 5.74 -0.19
C THR A 127 -13.96 5.42 -1.66
N HIS A 128 -13.12 4.61 -2.30
CA HIS A 128 -13.32 4.18 -3.69
C HIS A 128 -14.64 3.42 -3.90
N PHE A 129 -14.98 2.50 -2.99
CA PHE A 129 -16.26 1.79 -3.04
C PHE A 129 -17.46 2.73 -2.89
N VAL A 130 -17.37 3.70 -1.97
CA VAL A 130 -18.41 4.71 -1.78
C VAL A 130 -18.57 5.58 -3.03
N THR A 131 -17.47 6.08 -3.60
CA THR A 131 -17.50 6.89 -4.82
C THR A 131 -18.08 6.10 -5.99
N LYS A 132 -17.66 4.85 -6.17
CA LYS A 132 -18.20 3.94 -7.20
C LYS A 132 -19.71 3.72 -7.04
N ALA A 133 -20.20 3.51 -5.82
CA ALA A 133 -21.61 3.34 -5.54
C ALA A 133 -22.42 4.60 -5.89
N LEU A 134 -21.91 5.79 -5.56
CA LEU A 134 -22.54 7.07 -5.87
C LEU A 134 -22.58 7.35 -7.38
N THR A 135 -21.49 7.10 -8.11
CA THR A 135 -21.43 7.27 -9.57
C THR A 135 -22.35 6.28 -10.29
N SER A 136 -22.41 5.02 -9.84
CA SER A 136 -23.32 4.02 -10.39
C SER A 136 -24.80 4.36 -10.12
N ALA A 137 -25.12 4.86 -8.93
CA ALA A 137 -26.48 5.27 -8.58
C ALA A 137 -26.95 6.50 -9.38
N GLY A 138 -26.05 7.44 -9.66
CA GLY A 138 -26.33 8.59 -10.52
C GLY A 138 -26.64 8.20 -11.97
N ASN A 139 -25.91 7.22 -12.53
CA ASN A 139 -26.08 6.77 -13.90
C ASN A 139 -27.41 6.02 -14.12
N SER A 140 -27.90 5.30 -13.10
CA SER A 140 -29.22 4.65 -13.12
C SER A 140 -30.37 5.66 -13.10
N ARG A 141 -30.17 6.82 -12.47
CA ARG A 141 -31.19 7.88 -12.37
C ARG A 141 -31.39 8.63 -13.70
N HIS A 142 -30.35 8.71 -14.53
CA HIS A 142 -30.41 9.37 -15.83
C HIS A 142 -31.07 8.50 -16.93
N LYS A 143 -31.25 7.20 -16.69
CA LYS A 143 -31.86 6.27 -17.65
C LYS A 143 -33.38 6.11 -17.51
N VAL A 144 -33.98 6.80 -16.53
CA VAL A 144 -35.41 6.72 -16.16
C VAL A 144 -36.18 8.01 -16.51
N HIS A 145 -35.51 9.03 -17.05
CA HIS A 145 -36.13 10.25 -17.56
C HIS A 145 -36.03 10.35 -19.07
#